data_AF-A0A1A0K8G4-F1
#
_entry.id   AF-A0A1A0K8G4-F1
#
_cell.length_a   1.000
_cell.length_b   1.000
_cell.length_c   1.000
_cell.angle_alpha   90.00
_cell.angle_beta   90.00
_cell.angle_gamma   90.00
#
_symmetry.space_group_name_H-M   'P 1'
#
loop_
_entity.id
_entity.type
_entity.pdbx_description
1 polymer ?
#
loop_
_entity_poly.entity_id
_entity_poly.type
_entity_poly.pdbx_seq_one_letter_code
_entity_poly.pdbx_strand_id
1 'polypeptide(L)'
;MSPNDAFISAPRQLNKPNGPRNENQPAWNKQKGSTMPVDRYLPFAKEVEDIQLPDRTWPDKKITTAPQWCAVDLRDGNQALIDPMSPERKRRMFDLLVTMGYKEIEVGFPSASQTDFDFVREIIEQDLIPDDVTIQVLVQAREHLIRRTFEACAGAKNVIVHFYNSTSKLQRRVVFRKDRPAIKALATDAAQLIKTIAQDYPDTNWRWEYSPESFTGTELDFAKEVCDAVAEIMEPTPENPLIINLPSTVEMITPNIYADSIEWMHRNLNNRESLIISLHPHNDRGEGVAAAELGYLAGADRIEGCLFGNGERTGNVDLVTLGLNMLTQGVDPQIDFSDIAQIRRTVEYCNQLRVHERSPYGGELVFTAFSGSHQDAINKGLDAMAANVHPQASSSDVAWEELRETTWEVPYLPIDPKDIGRDYEAVIRVNSQSGKGGVAYIMKTDHGIAMPRAMQVDFSRVVQTVTDAEGGEVDSKTMWDIFTNEYLETKSPVEQLSVSVQNAETEDKDATVTAKVIHDGEERSIEGNGNGPIAAYADALGNLGIDIEVLEYSQHARSAGEDAEAACYILAAVNGSSVWGVGIAGSTTYASLKALVSAANRAHANL
;
A
#
# COMPACT_ATOMS: atom_id res chain seq x y z
N MET A 1 10.69 13.13 -46.94
CA MET A 1 10.94 11.69 -46.65
C MET A 1 12.00 11.66 -45.57
N SER A 2 11.56 11.44 -44.33
CA SER A 2 12.42 11.21 -43.17
C SER A 2 12.99 9.79 -43.24
N PRO A 3 14.20 9.51 -42.72
CA PRO A 3 14.73 8.15 -42.66
C PRO A 3 13.77 7.25 -41.89
N ASN A 4 13.55 6.05 -42.41
CA ASN A 4 12.82 4.97 -41.75
C ASN A 4 13.47 4.66 -40.39
N ASP A 5 12.85 5.10 -39.29
CA ASP A 5 12.99 4.43 -38.00
C ASP A 5 12.28 3.08 -38.11
N ALA A 6 12.98 2.12 -38.70
CA ALA A 6 12.61 0.72 -38.60
C ALA A 6 12.80 0.30 -37.14
N PHE A 7 11.76 0.46 -36.33
CA PHE A 7 11.66 -0.19 -35.02
C PHE A 7 11.79 -1.70 -35.23
N ILE A 8 12.99 -2.25 -35.06
CA ILE A 8 13.18 -3.69 -34.90
C ILE A 8 12.54 -4.02 -33.56
N SER A 9 11.27 -4.42 -33.57
CA SER A 9 10.60 -4.93 -32.37
C SER A 9 11.39 -6.13 -31.87
N ALA A 10 11.76 -6.15 -30.59
CA ALA A 10 12.37 -7.31 -29.97
C ALA A 10 11.51 -8.56 -30.23
N PRO A 11 12.09 -9.73 -30.54
CA PRO A 11 11.33 -10.95 -30.74
C PRO A 11 10.54 -11.28 -29.47
N ARG A 12 9.20 -11.29 -29.56
CA ARG A 12 8.27 -11.52 -28.45
C ARG A 12 7.47 -12.80 -28.71
N GLN A 13 8.05 -13.96 -28.41
CA GLN A 13 7.33 -15.23 -28.40
C GLN A 13 7.78 -16.09 -27.23
N LEU A 14 6.82 -16.66 -26.50
CA LEU A 14 7.09 -17.63 -25.45
C LEU A 14 7.35 -18.99 -26.08
N ASN A 15 8.51 -19.57 -25.78
CA ASN A 15 8.88 -20.93 -26.19
C ASN A 15 8.95 -21.81 -24.94
N LYS A 16 8.14 -22.87 -24.91
CA LYS A 16 8.19 -23.84 -23.82
C LYS A 16 9.59 -24.47 -23.75
N PRO A 17 10.27 -24.43 -22.58
CA PRO A 17 11.58 -25.06 -22.42
C PRO A 17 11.57 -26.54 -22.84
N ASN A 18 12.44 -26.91 -23.78
CA ASN A 18 12.56 -28.29 -24.27
C ASN A 18 13.97 -28.87 -24.14
N GLY A 19 14.93 -28.06 -23.68
CA GLY A 19 16.34 -28.41 -23.62
C GLY A 19 16.64 -29.56 -22.65
N PRO A 20 17.91 -30.00 -22.60
CA PRO A 20 18.33 -31.05 -21.68
C PRO A 20 18.04 -30.66 -20.22
N ARG A 21 17.86 -31.68 -19.38
CA ARG A 21 17.82 -31.52 -17.92
C ARG A 21 19.24 -31.29 -17.43
N ASN A 22 19.37 -30.57 -16.31
CA ASN A 22 20.70 -30.37 -15.71
C ASN A 22 21.28 -31.72 -15.27
N GLU A 23 22.61 -31.80 -15.29
CA GLU A 23 23.32 -32.92 -14.70
C GLU A 23 22.91 -33.07 -13.23
N ASN A 24 22.61 -34.29 -12.80
CA ASN A 24 22.11 -34.61 -11.45
C ASN A 24 20.74 -34.00 -11.07
N GLN A 25 19.95 -33.48 -12.02
CA GLN A 25 18.61 -32.97 -11.72
C GLN A 25 17.69 -34.08 -11.17
N PRO A 26 17.14 -33.94 -9.94
CA PRO A 26 16.34 -34.98 -9.30
C PRO A 26 15.15 -35.41 -10.16
N ALA A 27 14.85 -36.71 -10.18
CA ALA A 27 13.85 -37.29 -11.09
C ALA A 27 12.44 -36.69 -10.94
N TRP A 28 12.09 -36.20 -9.75
CA TRP A 28 10.81 -35.52 -9.48
C TRP A 28 10.76 -34.09 -10.06
N ASN A 29 11.90 -33.43 -10.27
CA ASN A 29 11.95 -32.14 -10.94
C ASN A 29 11.91 -32.34 -12.46
N LYS A 30 10.75 -32.03 -13.07
CA LYS A 30 10.47 -32.20 -14.50
C LYS A 30 10.81 -30.97 -15.36
N GLN A 31 11.37 -29.90 -14.79
CA GLN A 31 11.79 -28.72 -15.55
C GLN A 31 12.86 -29.09 -16.58
N LYS A 32 12.97 -28.29 -17.64
CA LYS A 32 13.92 -28.48 -18.75
C LYS A 32 14.70 -27.20 -19.00
N GLY A 33 15.87 -27.31 -19.61
CA GLY A 33 16.65 -26.16 -20.06
C GLY A 33 15.83 -25.27 -20.99
N SER A 34 15.87 -23.95 -20.72
CA SER A 34 15.26 -22.94 -21.58
C SER A 34 16.21 -22.53 -22.71
N THR A 35 15.70 -21.75 -23.66
CA THR A 35 16.51 -21.13 -24.72
C THR A 35 16.96 -19.71 -24.36
N MET A 36 16.84 -19.31 -23.10
CA MET A 36 17.37 -18.01 -22.66
C MET A 36 18.90 -18.02 -22.80
N PRO A 37 19.53 -16.91 -23.22
CA PRO A 37 20.96 -16.89 -23.52
C PRO A 37 21.78 -16.73 -22.22
N VAL A 38 21.73 -17.75 -21.35
CA VAL A 38 22.35 -17.75 -20.02
C VAL A 38 23.86 -17.48 -20.07
N ASP A 39 24.54 -17.91 -21.12
CA ASP A 39 25.99 -17.73 -21.30
C ASP A 39 26.41 -16.27 -21.48
N ARG A 40 25.45 -15.34 -21.69
CA ARG A 40 25.72 -13.90 -21.72
C ARG A 40 25.90 -13.28 -20.33
N TYR A 41 25.47 -13.97 -19.27
CA TYR A 41 25.43 -13.43 -17.91
C TYR A 41 26.36 -14.25 -17.01
N LEU A 42 27.38 -13.60 -16.45
CA LEU A 42 28.33 -14.26 -15.56
C LEU A 42 27.85 -14.25 -14.11
N PRO A 43 28.15 -15.30 -13.31
CA PRO A 43 27.99 -15.23 -11.86
C PRO A 43 28.78 -14.05 -11.28
N PHE A 44 28.26 -13.43 -10.22
CA PHE A 44 28.90 -12.28 -9.55
C PHE A 44 30.37 -12.54 -9.20
N ALA A 45 30.69 -13.73 -8.66
CA ALA A 45 32.05 -14.15 -8.35
C ALA A 45 33.04 -14.09 -9.52
N LYS A 46 32.55 -14.18 -10.76
CA LYS A 46 33.36 -14.05 -11.99
C LYS A 46 33.34 -12.64 -12.56
N GLU A 47 32.19 -11.96 -12.50
CA GLU A 47 32.02 -10.60 -13.03
C GLU A 47 32.77 -9.57 -12.17
N VAL A 48 32.64 -9.68 -10.85
CA VAL A 48 33.20 -8.78 -9.85
C VAL A 48 34.23 -9.56 -9.04
N GLU A 49 33.87 -10.20 -7.94
CA GLU A 49 34.79 -11.00 -7.13
C GLU A 49 34.04 -11.99 -6.24
N ASP A 50 34.72 -13.06 -5.84
CA ASP A 50 34.18 -14.07 -4.92
C ASP A 50 34.36 -13.60 -3.47
N ILE A 51 33.36 -12.88 -2.96
CA ILE A 51 33.37 -12.36 -1.59
C ILE A 51 33.14 -13.52 -0.61
N GLN A 52 34.12 -13.76 0.26
CA GLN A 52 34.05 -14.78 1.29
C GLN A 52 34.33 -14.17 2.67
N LEU A 53 33.33 -14.24 3.55
CA LEU A 53 33.45 -13.83 4.96
C LEU A 53 32.97 -14.99 5.86
N PRO A 54 33.81 -16.04 6.06
CA PRO A 54 33.39 -17.24 6.80
C PRO A 54 32.98 -16.98 8.25
N ASP A 55 33.51 -15.93 8.86
CA ASP A 55 33.28 -15.46 10.22
C ASP A 55 32.34 -14.24 10.28
N ARG A 56 31.45 -14.08 9.28
CA ARG A 56 30.40 -13.05 9.26
C ARG A 56 29.56 -13.08 10.55
N THR A 57 29.14 -11.92 11.03
CA THR A 57 28.35 -11.79 12.28
C THR A 57 26.95 -11.25 12.05
N TRP A 58 26.67 -10.60 10.92
CA TRP A 58 25.35 -10.04 10.63
C TRP A 58 24.18 -11.04 10.73
N PRO A 59 24.31 -12.35 10.42
CA PRO A 59 23.18 -13.28 10.51
C PRO A 59 22.66 -13.51 11.94
N ASP A 60 23.50 -13.27 12.95
CA ASP A 60 23.18 -13.51 14.36
C ASP A 60 22.66 -12.26 15.09
N LYS A 61 22.64 -11.11 14.41
CA LYS A 61 22.22 -9.83 14.97
C LYS A 61 20.74 -9.55 14.71
N LYS A 62 20.19 -8.63 15.51
CA LYS A 62 18.85 -8.09 15.33
C LYS A 62 18.90 -6.57 15.34
N ILE A 63 18.07 -5.95 14.52
CA ILE A 63 17.85 -4.51 14.55
C ILE A 63 17.18 -4.19 15.89
N THR A 64 17.76 -3.26 16.64
CA THR A 64 17.26 -2.84 17.97
C THR A 64 17.16 -1.32 18.11
N THR A 65 17.68 -0.58 17.13
CA THR A 65 17.69 0.87 17.04
C THR A 65 17.50 1.28 15.58
N ALA A 66 16.92 2.45 15.34
CA ALA A 66 16.89 3.02 14.00
C ALA A 66 18.30 3.41 13.51
N PRO A 67 18.59 3.28 12.21
CA PRO A 67 19.75 3.90 11.58
C PRO A 67 19.55 5.41 11.50
N GLN A 68 20.61 6.12 11.15
CA GLN A 68 20.44 7.46 10.63
C GLN A 68 19.77 7.40 9.24
N TRP A 69 18.72 8.18 9.03
CA TRP A 69 18.01 8.21 7.75
C TRP A 69 18.43 9.41 6.90
N CYS A 70 18.59 9.18 5.60
CA CYS A 70 18.69 10.24 4.60
C CYS A 70 17.66 10.01 3.48
N ALA A 71 16.79 11.00 3.28
CA ALA A 71 15.81 10.98 2.22
C ALA A 71 16.40 11.62 0.95
N VAL A 72 16.43 10.87 -0.15
CA VAL A 72 16.99 11.31 -1.45
C VAL A 72 15.91 11.57 -2.50
N ASP A 73 14.64 11.69 -2.09
CA ASP A 73 13.48 11.90 -2.97
C ASP A 73 13.63 13.13 -3.89
N LEU A 74 14.22 14.22 -3.39
CA LEU A 74 14.35 15.50 -4.10
C LEU A 74 15.48 15.53 -5.13
N ARG A 75 16.38 14.53 -5.11
CA ARG A 75 17.47 14.37 -6.07
C ARG A 75 17.34 13.07 -6.83
N ASP A 76 17.59 11.92 -6.19
CA ASP A 76 17.56 10.60 -6.85
C ASP A 76 16.15 10.20 -7.27
N GLY A 77 15.17 10.45 -6.40
CA GLY A 77 13.77 10.26 -6.75
C GLY A 77 13.35 11.16 -7.93
N ASN A 78 13.69 12.44 -7.85
CA ASN A 78 13.29 13.45 -8.82
C ASN A 78 13.89 13.24 -10.22
N GLN A 79 15.17 12.84 -10.32
CA GLN A 79 15.82 12.59 -11.63
C GLN A 79 15.20 11.41 -12.39
N ALA A 80 14.57 10.48 -11.67
CA ALA A 80 13.98 9.27 -12.24
C ALA A 80 12.54 9.46 -12.74
N LEU A 81 11.94 10.63 -12.52
CA LEU A 81 10.58 10.93 -12.94
C LEU A 81 10.50 11.21 -14.45
N ILE A 82 9.39 10.79 -15.06
CA ILE A 82 9.06 11.19 -16.44
C ILE A 82 8.89 12.71 -16.52
N ASP A 83 8.15 13.26 -15.55
CA ASP A 83 7.94 14.69 -15.36
C ASP A 83 8.60 15.11 -14.04
N PRO A 84 9.80 15.71 -14.07
CA PRO A 84 10.47 16.18 -12.87
C PRO A 84 9.60 17.14 -12.04
N MET A 85 9.81 17.15 -10.73
CA MET A 85 9.08 17.99 -9.79
C MET A 85 9.20 19.48 -10.17
N SER A 86 8.05 20.16 -10.19
CA SER A 86 8.01 21.63 -10.16
C SER A 86 8.54 22.15 -8.81
N PRO A 87 8.90 23.44 -8.71
CA PRO A 87 9.29 24.05 -7.43
C PRO A 87 8.25 23.80 -6.31
N GLU A 88 6.96 23.88 -6.63
CA GLU A 88 5.87 23.56 -5.69
C GLU A 88 5.94 22.12 -5.17
N ARG A 89 6.14 21.15 -6.08
CA ARG A 89 6.24 19.73 -5.70
C ARG A 89 7.50 19.45 -4.88
N LYS A 90 8.62 20.07 -5.23
CA LYS A 90 9.84 20.00 -4.43
C LYS A 90 9.62 20.57 -3.04
N ARG A 91 9.00 21.75 -2.93
CA ARG A 91 8.66 22.36 -1.64
C ARG A 91 7.77 21.44 -0.81
N ARG A 92 6.71 20.90 -1.42
CA ARG A 92 5.78 19.99 -0.74
C ARG A 92 6.46 18.70 -0.26
N MET A 93 7.34 18.11 -1.06
CA MET A 93 8.11 16.93 -0.67
C MET A 93 9.08 17.26 0.48
N PHE A 94 9.81 18.39 0.39
CA PHE A 94 10.70 18.83 1.47
C PHE A 94 9.94 19.04 2.79
N ASP A 95 8.80 19.73 2.75
CA ASP A 95 7.93 19.94 3.92
C ASP A 95 7.45 18.63 4.53
N LEU A 96 7.07 17.66 3.69
CA LEU A 96 6.67 16.32 4.14
C LEU A 96 7.82 15.63 4.88
N LEU A 97 9.01 15.57 4.29
CA LEU A 97 10.16 14.88 4.87
C LEU A 97 10.57 15.51 6.22
N VAL A 98 10.58 16.85 6.30
CA VAL A 98 10.82 17.57 7.55
C VAL A 98 9.76 17.22 8.59
N THR A 99 8.48 17.24 8.21
CA THR A 99 7.35 16.95 9.11
C THR A 99 7.40 15.52 9.64
N MET A 100 7.76 14.56 8.79
CA MET A 100 7.92 13.15 9.18
C MET A 100 9.09 12.92 10.15
N GLY A 101 10.08 13.82 10.17
CA GLY A 101 11.20 13.78 11.11
C GLY A 101 12.56 13.50 10.49
N TYR A 102 12.70 13.44 9.17
CA TYR A 102 14.01 13.26 8.52
C TYR A 102 14.95 14.43 8.83
N LYS A 103 16.20 14.12 9.21
CA LYS A 103 17.23 15.11 9.60
C LYS A 103 18.31 15.32 8.56
N GLU A 104 18.44 14.41 7.61
CA GLU A 104 19.28 14.56 6.42
C GLU A 104 18.43 14.38 5.16
N ILE A 105 18.47 15.37 4.28
CA ILE A 105 17.62 15.43 3.08
C ILE A 105 18.48 15.87 1.90
N GLU A 106 18.60 15.03 0.86
CA GLU A 106 19.33 15.37 -0.36
C GLU A 106 18.45 16.17 -1.31
N VAL A 107 18.68 17.48 -1.37
CA VAL A 107 17.78 18.47 -1.99
C VAL A 107 18.03 18.71 -3.47
N GLY A 108 19.11 18.17 -4.04
CA GLY A 108 19.36 18.21 -5.48
C GLY A 108 20.80 18.04 -5.92
N PHE A 109 21.00 18.19 -7.23
CA PHE A 109 22.29 18.27 -7.91
C PHE A 109 22.45 19.68 -8.54
N PRO A 110 22.69 20.72 -7.71
CA PRO A 110 22.54 22.13 -8.11
C PRO A 110 23.54 22.58 -9.18
N SER A 111 24.68 21.90 -9.31
CA SER A 111 25.63 22.21 -10.38
C SER A 111 25.22 21.68 -11.75
N ALA A 112 24.33 20.66 -11.80
CA ALA A 112 23.89 20.02 -13.03
C ALA A 112 22.48 20.46 -13.48
N SER A 113 21.68 21.00 -12.56
CA SER A 113 20.29 21.44 -12.80
C SER A 113 20.08 22.86 -12.26
N GLN A 114 19.64 23.78 -13.12
CA GLN A 114 19.31 25.15 -12.68
C GLN A 114 18.09 25.13 -11.74
N THR A 115 17.11 24.26 -11.97
CA THR A 115 15.96 24.10 -11.08
C THR A 115 16.36 23.63 -9.69
N ASP A 116 17.38 22.76 -9.59
CA ASP A 116 17.92 22.31 -8.31
C ASP A 116 18.70 23.42 -7.63
N PHE A 117 19.49 24.19 -8.39
CA PHE A 117 20.17 25.37 -7.88
C PHE A 117 19.18 26.37 -7.28
N ASP A 118 18.14 26.72 -8.04
CA ASP A 118 17.13 27.69 -7.63
C ASP A 118 16.35 27.19 -6.40
N PHE A 119 16.05 25.89 -6.32
CA PHE A 119 15.40 25.30 -5.15
C PHE A 119 16.29 25.35 -3.90
N VAL A 120 17.60 25.04 -4.02
CA VAL A 120 18.55 25.18 -2.90
C VAL A 120 18.62 26.64 -2.44
N ARG A 121 18.69 27.60 -3.37
CA ARG A 121 18.63 29.03 -3.03
C ARG A 121 17.34 29.39 -2.31
N GLU A 122 16.21 28.92 -2.83
CA GLU A 122 14.88 29.19 -2.29
C GLU A 122 14.76 28.77 -0.81
N ILE A 123 15.13 27.53 -0.48
CA ILE A 123 15.00 27.03 0.90
C ILE A 123 15.97 27.69 1.88
N ILE A 124 17.13 28.16 1.40
CA ILE A 124 18.11 28.91 2.21
C ILE A 124 17.64 30.35 2.43
N GLU A 125 17.30 31.07 1.35
CA GLU A 125 16.98 32.50 1.39
C GLU A 125 15.65 32.80 2.09
N GLN A 126 14.73 31.85 2.07
CA GLN A 126 13.46 31.93 2.80
C GLN A 126 13.52 31.34 4.23
N ASP A 127 14.71 30.93 4.70
CA ASP A 127 14.93 30.37 6.05
C ASP A 127 14.01 29.18 6.36
N LEU A 128 13.91 28.25 5.41
CA LEU A 128 12.96 27.15 5.47
C LEU A 128 13.57 25.84 5.98
N ILE A 129 14.88 25.81 6.23
CA ILE A 129 15.60 24.65 6.75
C ILE A 129 15.57 24.74 8.29
N PRO A 130 14.91 23.81 9.00
CA PRO A 130 14.95 23.79 10.46
C PRO A 130 16.37 23.64 11.02
N ASP A 131 16.61 24.13 12.23
CA ASP A 131 17.94 24.14 12.86
C ASP A 131 18.54 22.73 13.06
N ASP A 132 17.69 21.70 13.19
CA ASP A 132 18.07 20.30 13.37
C ASP A 132 18.12 19.49 12.06
N VAL A 133 17.95 20.15 10.90
CA VAL A 133 18.03 19.54 9.57
C VAL A 133 19.31 19.95 8.87
N THR A 134 19.98 18.98 8.27
CA THR A 134 21.15 19.17 7.39
C THR A 134 20.76 18.84 5.96
N ILE A 135 20.87 19.81 5.05
CA ILE A 135 20.64 19.54 3.63
C ILE A 135 21.87 18.85 3.01
N GLN A 136 21.63 17.93 2.09
CA GLN A 136 22.66 17.25 1.30
C GLN A 136 22.56 17.68 -0.16
N VAL A 137 23.71 17.90 -0.81
CA VAL A 137 23.80 18.24 -2.23
C VAL A 137 24.76 17.31 -2.94
N LEU A 138 24.33 16.76 -4.08
CA LEU A 138 25.16 15.88 -4.89
C LEU A 138 26.08 16.69 -5.81
N VAL A 139 27.32 16.23 -5.99
CA VAL A 139 28.23 16.79 -6.99
C VAL A 139 29.18 15.75 -7.59
N GLN A 140 29.44 15.84 -8.89
CA GLN A 140 30.49 15.05 -9.53
C GLN A 140 31.88 15.62 -9.22
N ALA A 141 32.90 14.75 -9.22
CA ALA A 141 34.31 15.10 -9.08
C ALA A 141 34.87 15.93 -10.27
N ARG A 142 34.35 17.14 -10.49
CA ARG A 142 34.80 18.10 -11.52
C ARG A 142 34.79 19.51 -10.95
N GLU A 143 35.90 20.24 -11.13
CA GLU A 143 36.11 21.55 -10.50
C GLU A 143 34.95 22.55 -10.69
N HIS A 144 34.52 22.79 -11.93
CA HIS A 144 33.48 23.76 -12.22
C HIS A 144 32.12 23.38 -11.59
N LEU A 145 31.85 22.08 -11.41
CA LEU A 145 30.63 21.61 -10.75
C LEU A 145 30.74 21.80 -9.24
N ILE A 146 31.88 21.46 -8.64
CA ILE A 146 32.15 21.65 -7.21
C ILE A 146 31.98 23.11 -6.83
N ARG A 147 32.62 24.04 -7.56
CA ARG A 147 32.49 25.50 -7.28
C ARG A 147 31.03 25.96 -7.29
N ARG A 148 30.28 25.54 -8.30
CA ARG A 148 28.86 25.88 -8.44
C ARG A 148 27.98 25.28 -7.33
N THR A 149 28.32 24.09 -6.82
CA THR A 149 27.61 23.49 -5.69
C THR A 149 27.81 24.31 -4.41
N PHE A 150 29.02 24.81 -4.15
CA PHE A 150 29.27 25.71 -3.02
C PHE A 150 28.54 27.06 -3.18
N GLU A 151 28.51 27.63 -4.40
CA GLU A 151 27.73 28.83 -4.69
C GLU A 151 26.23 28.63 -4.37
N ALA A 152 25.66 27.47 -4.71
CA ALA A 152 24.28 27.13 -4.39
C ALA A 152 24.03 27.15 -2.87
N CYS A 153 24.97 26.62 -2.10
CA CYS A 153 24.84 26.44 -0.65
C CYS A 153 25.20 27.70 0.17
N ALA A 154 25.62 28.80 -0.46
CA ALA A 154 26.08 29.99 0.23
C ALA A 154 25.02 30.54 1.22
N GLY A 155 25.37 30.62 2.50
CA GLY A 155 24.47 31.10 3.57
C GLY A 155 23.67 29.99 4.29
N ALA A 156 23.79 28.73 3.90
CA ALA A 156 23.23 27.61 4.65
C ALA A 156 24.02 27.38 5.96
N LYS A 157 23.33 27.00 7.04
CA LYS A 157 23.95 26.71 8.34
C LYS A 157 24.64 25.34 8.37
N ASN A 158 23.96 24.28 7.95
CA ASN A 158 24.45 22.90 7.97
C ASN A 158 24.29 22.26 6.59
N VAL A 159 25.40 21.77 6.00
CA VAL A 159 25.38 21.17 4.66
C VAL A 159 26.27 19.94 4.58
N ILE A 160 25.76 18.86 3.96
CA ILE A 160 26.54 17.72 3.50
C ILE A 160 26.83 17.90 2.00
N VAL A 161 28.11 17.97 1.64
CA VAL A 161 28.53 17.88 0.23
C VAL A 161 28.80 16.43 -0.10
N HIS A 162 27.91 15.81 -0.86
CA HIS A 162 28.05 14.44 -1.34
C HIS A 162 28.75 14.46 -2.70
N PHE A 163 30.02 14.08 -2.72
CA PHE A 163 30.79 13.97 -3.96
C PHE A 163 31.08 12.52 -4.32
N TYR A 164 31.12 12.23 -5.61
CA TYR A 164 31.26 10.86 -6.09
C TYR A 164 31.98 10.76 -7.44
N ASN A 165 32.48 9.56 -7.70
CA ASN A 165 32.81 9.08 -9.05
C ASN A 165 32.65 7.56 -9.11
N SER A 166 32.36 7.03 -10.30
CA SER A 166 32.26 5.58 -10.45
C SER A 166 33.62 4.90 -10.24
N THR A 167 33.59 3.76 -9.55
CA THR A 167 34.78 2.94 -9.29
C THR A 167 34.68 1.54 -9.88
N SER A 168 33.54 1.11 -10.44
CA SER A 168 33.34 -0.27 -10.90
C SER A 168 34.31 -0.74 -11.98
N LYS A 169 34.66 -2.03 -11.98
CA LYS A 169 35.52 -2.67 -13.01
C LYS A 169 35.09 -2.29 -14.42
N LEU A 170 33.78 -2.36 -14.68
CA LEU A 170 33.21 -2.09 -15.99
C LEU A 170 33.38 -0.61 -16.36
N GLN A 171 32.97 0.33 -15.50
CA GLN A 171 33.05 1.75 -15.81
C GLN A 171 34.49 2.25 -15.96
N ARG A 172 35.43 1.77 -15.11
CA ARG A 172 36.86 2.08 -15.28
C ARG A 172 37.36 1.72 -16.68
N ARG A 173 36.99 0.53 -17.17
CA ARG A 173 37.40 0.01 -18.49
C ARG A 173 36.72 0.73 -19.65
N VAL A 174 35.40 0.88 -19.62
CA VAL A 174 34.63 1.26 -20.83
C VAL A 174 34.17 2.72 -20.85
N VAL A 175 33.94 3.32 -19.68
CA VAL A 175 33.48 4.72 -19.55
C VAL A 175 34.69 5.64 -19.42
N PHE A 176 35.49 5.46 -18.37
CA PHE A 176 36.62 6.35 -18.09
C PHE A 176 37.88 5.99 -18.87
N ARG A 177 38.04 4.71 -19.22
CA ARG A 177 39.27 4.16 -19.82
C ARG A 177 40.52 4.53 -18.99
N LYS A 178 40.38 4.39 -17.67
CA LYS A 178 41.38 4.73 -16.66
C LYS A 178 41.66 3.53 -15.76
N ASP A 179 42.87 3.47 -15.23
CA ASP A 179 43.28 2.46 -14.26
C ASP A 179 42.91 2.86 -12.82
N ARG A 180 43.21 1.98 -11.85
CA ARG A 180 42.91 2.20 -10.42
C ARG A 180 43.53 3.51 -9.90
N PRO A 181 44.83 3.82 -10.13
CA PRO A 181 45.43 5.09 -9.68
C PRO A 181 44.74 6.32 -10.26
N ALA A 182 44.43 6.34 -11.57
CA ALA A 182 43.80 7.50 -12.18
C ALA A 182 42.34 7.71 -11.74
N ILE A 183 41.62 6.64 -11.36
CA ILE A 183 40.26 6.74 -10.81
C ILE A 183 40.29 7.22 -9.36
N LYS A 184 41.24 6.72 -8.56
CA LYS A 184 41.48 7.23 -7.19
C LYS A 184 41.87 8.71 -7.20
N ALA A 185 42.67 9.15 -8.18
CA ALA A 185 43.04 10.55 -8.35
C ALA A 185 41.81 11.46 -8.52
N LEU A 186 40.77 11.04 -9.26
CA LEU A 186 39.54 11.84 -9.41
C LEU A 186 38.86 12.11 -8.06
N ALA A 187 38.76 11.09 -7.20
CA ALA A 187 38.17 11.22 -5.86
C ALA A 187 39.00 12.15 -4.96
N THR A 188 40.31 11.92 -4.93
CA THR A 188 41.25 12.64 -4.06
C THR A 188 41.47 14.10 -4.48
N ASP A 189 41.55 14.38 -5.79
CA ASP A 189 41.60 15.73 -6.34
C ASP A 189 40.33 16.53 -5.99
N ALA A 190 39.16 15.88 -6.08
CA ALA A 190 37.88 16.48 -5.67
C ALA A 190 37.85 16.77 -4.16
N ALA A 191 38.26 15.82 -3.33
CA ALA A 191 38.34 15.99 -1.88
C ALA A 191 39.23 17.19 -1.50
N GLN A 192 40.42 17.31 -2.10
CA GLN A 192 41.34 18.42 -1.85
C GLN A 192 40.74 19.77 -2.28
N LEU A 193 40.05 19.81 -3.41
CA LEU A 193 39.40 21.01 -3.91
C LEU A 193 38.22 21.42 -3.02
N ILE A 194 37.36 20.47 -2.61
CA ILE A 194 36.23 20.70 -1.69
C ILE A 194 36.73 21.31 -0.38
N LYS A 195 37.76 20.72 0.24
CA LYS A 195 38.37 21.23 1.48
C LYS A 195 38.94 22.65 1.32
N THR A 196 39.43 22.98 0.12
CA THR A 196 39.95 24.31 -0.19
C THR A 196 38.81 25.33 -0.33
N ILE A 197 37.79 25.03 -1.13
CA ILE A 197 36.66 25.96 -1.38
C ILE A 197 35.84 26.18 -0.11
N ALA A 198 35.69 25.16 0.75
CA ALA A 198 34.95 25.29 2.00
C ALA A 198 35.47 26.41 2.92
N GLN A 199 36.76 26.75 2.84
CA GLN A 199 37.37 27.84 3.61
C GLN A 199 36.83 29.22 3.21
N ASP A 200 36.31 29.36 1.99
CA ASP A 200 35.69 30.59 1.50
C ASP A 200 34.29 30.81 2.12
N TYR A 201 33.74 29.80 2.82
CA TYR A 201 32.41 29.80 3.43
C TYR A 201 32.49 29.42 4.93
N PRO A 202 33.10 30.25 5.79
CA PRO A 202 33.41 29.90 7.18
C PRO A 202 32.20 29.80 8.10
N ASP A 203 31.07 30.41 7.73
CA ASP A 203 29.85 30.43 8.56
C ASP A 203 28.97 29.18 8.38
N THR A 204 29.32 28.30 7.44
CA THR A 204 28.62 27.04 7.20
C THR A 204 29.33 25.89 7.91
N ASN A 205 28.57 25.11 8.65
CA ASN A 205 29.02 23.83 9.20
C ASN A 205 28.98 22.77 8.10
N TRP A 206 30.16 22.46 7.57
CA TRP A 206 30.31 21.50 6.48
C TRP A 206 30.55 20.07 6.98
N ARG A 207 29.77 19.15 6.42
CA ARG A 207 29.97 17.70 6.48
C ARG A 207 30.18 17.15 5.07
N TRP A 208 30.75 15.96 5.02
CA TRP A 208 31.22 15.38 3.77
C TRP A 208 30.64 13.99 3.59
N GLU A 209 30.29 13.68 2.35
CA GLU A 209 29.96 12.33 1.95
C GLU A 209 30.73 11.96 0.68
N TYR A 210 31.33 10.77 0.67
CA TYR A 210 31.94 10.19 -0.53
C TYR A 210 31.31 8.86 -0.90
N SER A 211 30.97 8.73 -2.19
CA SER A 211 30.49 7.49 -2.78
C SER A 211 31.46 6.95 -3.84
N PRO A 212 32.05 5.75 -3.66
CA PRO A 212 32.54 4.93 -4.76
C PRO A 212 31.36 4.40 -5.58
N GLU A 213 30.84 5.21 -6.51
CA GLU A 213 29.64 4.87 -7.28
C GLU A 213 29.82 3.57 -8.08
N SER A 214 28.74 2.80 -8.21
CA SER A 214 28.79 1.41 -8.66
C SER A 214 29.66 0.53 -7.75
N PHE A 215 29.55 0.72 -6.43
CA PHE A 215 30.32 -0.03 -5.42
C PHE A 215 30.16 -1.54 -5.58
N THR A 216 28.94 -2.04 -5.81
CA THR A 216 28.68 -3.48 -6.05
C THR A 216 29.38 -4.05 -7.28
N GLY A 217 29.82 -3.22 -8.23
CA GLY A 217 30.65 -3.61 -9.37
C GLY A 217 32.16 -3.37 -9.16
N THR A 218 32.58 -3.01 -7.96
CA THR A 218 33.95 -2.64 -7.58
C THR A 218 34.57 -3.73 -6.70
N GLU A 219 35.87 -3.98 -6.87
CA GLU A 219 36.62 -4.82 -5.93
C GLU A 219 36.67 -4.19 -4.54
N LEU A 220 36.44 -4.96 -3.48
CA LEU A 220 36.40 -4.41 -2.11
C LEU A 220 37.72 -3.79 -1.68
N ASP A 221 38.84 -4.39 -2.09
CA ASP A 221 40.18 -3.86 -1.82
C ASP A 221 40.37 -2.46 -2.45
N PHE A 222 39.84 -2.25 -3.66
CA PHE A 222 39.90 -0.97 -4.34
C PHE A 222 38.93 0.05 -3.76
N ALA A 223 37.70 -0.37 -3.44
CA ALA A 223 36.72 0.50 -2.79
C ALA A 223 37.28 1.05 -1.47
N LYS A 224 37.86 0.17 -0.62
CA LYS A 224 38.59 0.58 0.59
C LYS A 224 39.73 1.53 0.28
N GLU A 225 40.61 1.20 -0.67
CA GLU A 225 41.77 2.04 -1.03
C GLU A 225 41.36 3.47 -1.40
N VAL A 226 40.26 3.63 -2.15
CA VAL A 226 39.77 4.96 -2.54
C VAL A 226 39.12 5.67 -1.36
N CYS A 227 38.29 4.99 -0.57
CA CYS A 227 37.63 5.58 0.60
C CYS A 227 38.62 6.03 1.67
N ASP A 228 39.64 5.20 1.97
CA ASP A 228 40.71 5.56 2.91
C ASP A 228 41.48 6.80 2.42
N ALA A 229 41.83 6.86 1.13
CA ALA A 229 42.56 8.00 0.58
C ALA A 229 41.73 9.31 0.62
N VAL A 230 40.41 9.21 0.43
CA VAL A 230 39.51 10.35 0.62
C VAL A 230 39.46 10.74 2.11
N ALA A 231 39.31 9.77 3.02
CA ALA A 231 39.28 10.02 4.46
C ALA A 231 40.57 10.67 4.96
N GLU A 232 41.73 10.27 4.45
CA GLU A 232 43.03 10.89 4.78
C GLU A 232 43.07 12.39 4.44
N ILE A 233 42.44 12.80 3.33
CA ILE A 233 42.39 14.21 2.91
C ILE A 233 41.35 14.99 3.72
N MET A 234 40.18 14.40 3.93
CA MET A 234 39.08 15.04 4.64
C MET A 234 39.32 15.15 6.15
N GLU A 235 40.23 14.32 6.70
CA GLU A 235 40.64 14.32 8.11
C GLU A 235 39.45 14.27 9.09
N PRO A 236 38.54 13.29 8.97
CA PRO A 236 37.35 13.23 9.80
C PRO A 236 37.69 12.90 11.26
N THR A 237 36.82 13.37 12.15
CA THR A 237 36.90 13.14 13.61
C THR A 237 35.60 12.51 14.10
N PRO A 238 35.57 11.88 15.29
CA PRO A 238 34.32 11.40 15.86
C PRO A 238 33.25 12.49 16.02
N GLU A 239 33.66 13.74 16.24
CA GLU A 239 32.77 14.90 16.36
C GLU A 239 32.31 15.46 15.00
N ASN A 240 33.10 15.29 13.94
CA ASN A 240 32.74 15.64 12.58
C ASN A 240 33.13 14.50 11.60
N PRO A 241 32.32 13.43 11.55
CA PRO A 241 32.65 12.24 10.79
C PRO A 241 32.42 12.41 9.29
N LEU A 242 33.18 11.67 8.49
CA LEU A 242 32.99 11.54 7.04
C LEU A 242 31.98 10.42 6.78
N ILE A 243 31.00 10.67 5.91
CA ILE A 243 30.10 9.62 5.43
C ILE A 243 30.78 8.89 4.27
N ILE A 244 30.90 7.57 4.38
CA ILE A 244 31.27 6.67 3.28
C ILE A 244 30.02 5.93 2.86
N ASN A 245 29.44 6.33 1.73
CA ASN A 245 28.23 5.75 1.20
C ASN A 245 28.55 4.65 0.19
N LEU A 246 28.01 3.45 0.38
CA LEU A 246 28.34 2.24 -0.36
C LEU A 246 27.14 1.79 -1.21
N PRO A 247 26.91 2.41 -2.37
CA PRO A 247 25.68 2.20 -3.13
C PRO A 247 25.64 0.86 -3.85
N SER A 248 24.50 0.17 -3.75
CA SER A 248 24.14 -0.86 -4.73
C SER A 248 23.52 -0.18 -5.95
N THR A 249 24.33 0.62 -6.67
CA THR A 249 23.89 1.43 -7.83
C THR A 249 23.13 0.60 -8.86
N VAL A 250 23.60 -0.65 -9.05
CA VAL A 250 22.80 -1.73 -9.63
C VAL A 250 22.82 -2.86 -8.61
N GLU A 251 21.66 -3.44 -8.33
CA GLU A 251 21.56 -4.63 -7.50
C GLU A 251 22.08 -5.85 -8.27
N MET A 252 23.36 -6.21 -8.06
CA MET A 252 24.05 -7.23 -8.88
C MET A 252 23.97 -8.65 -8.30
N ILE A 253 23.71 -8.78 -7.00
CA ILE A 253 23.78 -10.04 -6.26
C ILE A 253 22.77 -10.07 -5.12
N THR A 254 22.57 -11.23 -4.51
CA THR A 254 21.65 -11.41 -3.38
C THR A 254 22.10 -10.60 -2.15
N PRO A 255 21.16 -10.18 -1.29
CA PRO A 255 21.42 -9.22 -0.21
C PRO A 255 22.41 -9.73 0.84
N ASN A 256 22.53 -11.05 1.02
CA ASN A 256 23.52 -11.63 1.94
C ASN A 256 24.97 -11.39 1.50
N ILE A 257 25.25 -11.33 0.19
CA ILE A 257 26.60 -11.03 -0.32
C ILE A 257 26.87 -9.53 -0.24
N TYR A 258 25.85 -8.69 -0.43
CA TYR A 258 25.97 -7.26 -0.14
C TYR A 258 26.28 -7.03 1.35
N ALA A 259 25.58 -7.70 2.27
CA ALA A 259 25.87 -7.63 3.70
C ALA A 259 27.28 -8.11 4.06
N ASP A 260 27.77 -9.21 3.45
CA ASP A 260 29.17 -9.64 3.60
C ASP A 260 30.15 -8.54 3.14
N SER A 261 29.84 -7.84 2.05
CA SER A 261 30.65 -6.73 1.55
C SER A 261 30.66 -5.53 2.51
N ILE A 262 29.51 -5.20 3.10
CA ILE A 262 29.39 -4.12 4.09
C ILE A 262 30.15 -4.49 5.36
N GLU A 263 29.99 -5.71 5.87
CA GLU A 263 30.70 -6.14 7.08
C GLU A 263 32.21 -6.17 6.85
N TRP A 264 32.65 -6.59 5.67
CA TRP A 264 34.06 -6.51 5.30
C TRP A 264 34.55 -5.05 5.28
N MET A 265 33.81 -4.13 4.66
CA MET A 265 34.18 -2.71 4.64
C MET A 265 34.20 -2.12 6.06
N HIS A 266 33.18 -2.42 6.87
CA HIS A 266 33.09 -2.01 8.28
C HIS A 266 34.31 -2.42 9.09
N ARG A 267 34.78 -3.66 8.91
CA ARG A 267 35.95 -4.21 9.64
C ARG A 267 37.29 -3.68 9.12
N ASN A 268 37.35 -3.27 7.86
CA ASN A 268 38.63 -2.99 7.20
C ASN A 268 38.87 -1.50 6.95
N LEU A 269 37.87 -0.63 6.81
CA LEU A 269 38.08 0.81 6.62
C LEU A 269 38.92 1.42 7.75
N ASN A 270 39.86 2.30 7.39
CA ASN A 270 40.69 2.98 8.38
C ASN A 270 39.86 4.02 9.15
N ASN A 271 40.26 4.34 10.39
CA ASN A 271 39.61 5.36 11.21
C ASN A 271 38.09 5.17 11.36
N ARG A 272 37.63 3.91 11.52
CA ARG A 272 36.20 3.54 11.56
C ARG A 272 35.35 4.38 12.52
N GLU A 273 35.89 4.80 13.66
CA GLU A 273 35.21 5.64 14.68
C GLU A 273 34.90 7.07 14.18
N SER A 274 35.59 7.55 13.14
CA SER A 274 35.36 8.84 12.49
C SER A 274 34.56 8.71 11.19
N LEU A 275 33.99 7.54 10.91
CA LEU A 275 33.24 7.27 9.68
C LEU A 275 31.80 6.90 9.99
N ILE A 276 30.89 7.41 9.17
CA ILE A 276 29.51 6.93 9.07
C ILE A 276 29.43 6.07 7.80
N ILE A 277 29.19 4.76 7.95
CA ILE A 277 28.97 3.89 6.80
C ILE A 277 27.50 4.00 6.40
N SER A 278 27.26 4.53 5.21
CA SER A 278 25.92 4.69 4.64
C SER A 278 25.64 3.63 3.58
N LEU A 279 24.40 3.14 3.55
CA LEU A 279 23.89 2.25 2.50
C LEU A 279 23.03 3.05 1.54
N HIS A 280 23.14 2.75 0.25
CA HIS A 280 22.24 3.29 -0.77
C HIS A 280 21.85 2.17 -1.75
N PRO A 281 20.95 1.26 -1.36
CA PRO A 281 20.57 0.15 -2.22
C PRO A 281 19.51 0.55 -3.26
N HIS A 282 19.73 0.21 -4.54
CA HIS A 282 18.66 0.12 -5.53
C HIS A 282 18.01 -1.28 -5.51
N ASN A 283 16.98 -1.45 -6.34
CA ASN A 283 16.07 -2.59 -6.27
C ASN A 283 16.03 -3.45 -7.57
N ASP A 284 17.10 -3.49 -8.37
CA ASP A 284 17.10 -4.15 -9.70
C ASP A 284 16.76 -5.66 -9.67
N ARG A 285 16.93 -6.33 -8.52
CA ARG A 285 16.57 -7.73 -8.29
C ARG A 285 15.35 -7.88 -7.36
N GLY A 286 14.77 -6.77 -6.90
CA GLY A 286 13.63 -6.75 -5.99
C GLY A 286 14.00 -7.01 -4.53
N GLU A 287 15.28 -6.87 -4.16
CA GLU A 287 15.79 -7.23 -2.84
C GLU A 287 16.35 -6.00 -2.06
N GLY A 288 16.09 -4.76 -2.51
CA GLY A 288 16.70 -3.54 -1.96
C GLY A 288 16.44 -3.32 -0.47
N VAL A 289 15.23 -3.65 0.01
CA VAL A 289 14.87 -3.63 1.45
C VAL A 289 15.71 -4.63 2.24
N ALA A 290 15.84 -5.86 1.73
CA ALA A 290 16.65 -6.89 2.38
C ALA A 290 18.15 -6.51 2.36
N ALA A 291 18.64 -5.91 1.28
CA ALA A 291 20.01 -5.42 1.20
C ALA A 291 20.30 -4.34 2.26
N ALA A 292 19.35 -3.42 2.48
CA ALA A 292 19.44 -2.39 3.51
C ALA A 292 19.43 -2.98 4.93
N GLU A 293 18.46 -3.84 5.26
CA GLU A 293 18.36 -4.44 6.59
C GLU A 293 19.57 -5.31 6.95
N LEU A 294 20.00 -6.19 6.02
CA LEU A 294 21.17 -7.04 6.26
C LEU A 294 22.48 -6.24 6.27
N GLY A 295 22.59 -5.22 5.42
CA GLY A 295 23.72 -4.28 5.44
C GLY A 295 23.79 -3.49 6.75
N TYR A 296 22.65 -3.15 7.34
CA TYR A 296 22.59 -2.47 8.63
C TYR A 296 23.08 -3.39 9.76
N LEU A 297 22.61 -4.64 9.79
CA LEU A 297 23.14 -5.68 10.70
C LEU A 297 24.66 -5.92 10.52
N ALA A 298 25.16 -5.74 9.31
CA ALA A 298 26.58 -5.84 8.98
C ALA A 298 27.46 -4.70 9.51
N GLY A 299 26.88 -3.66 10.11
CA GLY A 299 27.61 -2.58 10.78
C GLY A 299 27.63 -1.25 10.02
N ALA A 300 26.67 -1.05 9.12
CA ALA A 300 26.34 0.28 8.62
C ALA A 300 25.64 1.11 9.70
N ASP A 301 25.74 2.43 9.58
CA ASP A 301 25.19 3.40 10.54
C ASP A 301 24.01 4.18 9.97
N ARG A 302 23.94 4.29 8.64
CA ARG A 302 23.05 5.18 7.90
C ARG A 302 22.46 4.52 6.65
N ILE A 303 21.25 4.92 6.27
CA ILE A 303 20.55 4.42 5.06
C ILE A 303 19.98 5.59 4.26
N GLU A 304 20.29 5.61 2.96
CA GLU A 304 19.70 6.50 1.97
C GLU A 304 18.60 5.78 1.19
N GLY A 305 17.47 6.45 0.97
CA GLY A 305 16.36 5.90 0.18
C GLY A 305 15.31 6.94 -0.18
N CYS A 306 14.21 6.46 -0.76
CA CYS A 306 13.05 7.30 -1.08
C CYS A 306 11.78 6.77 -0.41
N LEU A 307 10.81 7.64 -0.19
CA LEU A 307 9.47 7.22 0.20
C LEU A 307 8.84 6.38 -0.92
N PHE A 308 8.29 5.22 -0.57
CA PHE A 308 7.69 4.25 -1.50
C PHE A 308 8.64 3.78 -2.62
N GLY A 309 9.96 3.83 -2.36
CA GLY A 309 10.98 3.25 -3.24
C GLY A 309 11.09 3.93 -4.60
N ASN A 310 10.80 5.23 -4.71
CA ASN A 310 11.05 5.98 -5.94
C ASN A 310 12.56 6.05 -6.27
N GLY A 311 12.92 6.23 -7.54
CA GLY A 311 14.31 6.34 -7.97
C GLY A 311 14.56 5.66 -9.32
N GLU A 312 15.81 5.67 -9.75
CA GLU A 312 16.21 5.16 -11.06
C GLU A 312 15.78 3.70 -11.31
N ARG A 313 15.17 3.44 -12.47
CA ARG A 313 14.71 2.12 -12.97
C ARG A 313 13.69 1.41 -12.06
N THR A 314 14.19 0.63 -11.11
CA THR A 314 13.42 -0.17 -10.14
C THR A 314 13.29 0.55 -8.79
N GLY A 315 13.94 1.69 -8.63
CA GLY A 315 13.84 2.53 -7.45
C GLY A 315 14.99 2.39 -6.47
N ASN A 316 15.05 3.33 -5.54
CA ASN A 316 15.83 3.20 -4.31
C ASN A 316 15.11 2.27 -3.32
N VAL A 317 15.79 1.91 -2.23
CA VAL A 317 15.14 1.25 -1.11
C VAL A 317 13.99 2.11 -0.56
N ASP A 318 12.89 1.46 -0.21
CA ASP A 318 11.69 2.11 0.32
C ASP A 318 11.83 2.42 1.81
N LEU A 319 11.95 3.71 2.14
CA LEU A 319 12.08 4.18 3.52
C LEU A 319 10.81 3.95 4.35
N VAL A 320 9.62 3.92 3.73
CA VAL A 320 8.37 3.61 4.43
C VAL A 320 8.37 2.15 4.88
N THR A 321 8.76 1.25 3.98
CA THR A 321 8.89 -0.18 4.29
C THR A 321 9.93 -0.41 5.39
N LEU A 322 11.12 0.19 5.31
CA LEU A 322 12.16 0.02 6.33
C LEU A 322 11.72 0.53 7.71
N GLY A 323 11.12 1.71 7.78
CA GLY A 323 10.65 2.27 9.04
C GLY A 323 9.56 1.42 9.70
N LEU A 324 8.58 0.97 8.94
CA LEU A 324 7.49 0.16 9.48
C LEU A 324 7.88 -1.31 9.75
N ASN A 325 8.89 -1.84 9.05
CA ASN A 325 9.51 -3.12 9.41
C ASN A 325 10.15 -3.05 10.82
N MET A 326 10.75 -1.91 11.20
CA MET A 326 11.26 -1.71 12.56
C MET A 326 10.13 -1.64 13.58
N LEU A 327 9.09 -0.84 13.29
CA LEU A 327 7.94 -0.68 14.19
C LEU A 327 7.27 -2.02 14.51
N THR A 328 7.01 -2.84 13.49
CA THR A 328 6.39 -4.16 13.65
C THR A 328 7.27 -5.19 14.36
N GLN A 329 8.54 -4.87 14.63
CA GLN A 329 9.45 -5.64 15.46
C GLN A 329 9.73 -4.98 16.83
N GLY A 330 8.97 -3.94 17.19
CA GLY A 330 9.09 -3.24 18.47
C GLY A 330 10.27 -2.27 18.55
N VAL A 331 10.79 -1.81 17.41
CA VAL A 331 11.87 -0.82 17.33
C VAL A 331 11.28 0.49 16.79
N ASP A 332 11.45 1.58 17.55
CA ASP A 332 11.04 2.92 17.11
C ASP A 332 11.87 3.35 15.89
N PRO A 333 11.25 3.60 14.71
CA PRO A 333 11.96 4.06 13.53
C PRO A 333 12.41 5.53 13.61
N GLN A 334 11.96 6.28 14.62
CA GLN A 334 12.20 7.72 14.80
C GLN A 334 11.66 8.59 13.66
N ILE A 335 10.69 8.07 12.91
CA ILE A 335 10.00 8.73 11.79
C ILE A 335 8.50 8.50 11.96
N ASP A 336 7.70 9.55 11.78
CA ASP A 336 6.25 9.47 11.92
C ASP A 336 5.59 8.93 10.65
N PHE A 337 4.86 7.81 10.81
CA PHE A 337 4.06 7.16 9.77
C PHE A 337 2.56 7.14 10.11
N SER A 338 2.12 7.91 11.12
CA SER A 338 0.76 7.85 11.67
C SER A 338 -0.36 8.18 10.68
N ASP A 339 -0.08 8.93 9.61
CA ASP A 339 -1.00 9.14 8.47
C ASP A 339 -0.32 8.73 7.15
N ILE A 340 -0.21 7.42 6.94
CA ILE A 340 0.38 6.87 5.71
C ILE A 340 -0.42 7.25 4.46
N ALA A 341 -1.71 7.55 4.61
CA ALA A 341 -2.55 7.97 3.50
C ALA A 341 -2.18 9.39 3.02
N GLN A 342 -1.88 10.30 3.93
CA GLN A 342 -1.33 11.63 3.60
C GLN A 342 0.05 11.52 2.96
N ILE A 343 0.94 10.69 3.52
CA ILE A 343 2.28 10.45 2.96
C ILE A 343 2.13 9.96 1.51
N ARG A 344 1.31 8.92 1.28
CA ARG A 344 1.03 8.36 -0.05
C ARG A 344 0.49 9.42 -1.01
N ARG A 345 -0.58 10.13 -0.64
CA ARG A 345 -1.18 11.18 -1.51
C ARG A 345 -0.15 12.25 -1.90
N THR A 346 0.71 12.63 -0.97
CA THR A 346 1.75 13.65 -1.20
C THR A 346 2.83 13.12 -2.13
N VAL A 347 3.32 11.90 -1.89
CA VAL A 347 4.32 11.25 -2.74
C VAL A 347 3.78 11.06 -4.16
N GLU A 348 2.54 10.57 -4.33
CA GLU A 348 1.92 10.41 -5.64
C GLU A 348 1.72 11.73 -6.38
N TYR A 349 1.37 12.80 -5.66
CA TYR A 349 1.25 14.14 -6.24
C TYR A 349 2.61 14.69 -6.69
N CYS A 350 3.65 14.54 -5.85
CA CYS A 350 5.00 15.03 -6.14
C CYS A 350 5.66 14.23 -7.27
N ASN A 351 5.54 12.91 -7.25
CA ASN A 351 6.20 12.02 -8.20
C ASN A 351 5.40 11.85 -9.50
N GLN A 352 4.08 12.14 -9.48
CA GLN A 352 3.16 11.77 -10.56
C GLN A 352 3.16 10.28 -10.91
N LEU A 353 3.54 9.44 -9.94
CA LEU A 353 3.57 7.99 -10.04
C LEU A 353 2.73 7.42 -8.90
N ARG A 354 1.93 6.40 -9.20
CA ARG A 354 1.09 5.74 -8.21
C ARG A 354 1.90 4.82 -7.33
N VAL A 355 1.55 4.73 -6.06
CA VAL A 355 2.01 3.66 -5.18
C VAL A 355 1.23 2.40 -5.56
N HIS A 356 1.94 1.29 -5.78
CA HIS A 356 1.32 0.04 -6.20
C HIS A 356 0.38 -0.50 -5.13
N GLU A 357 -0.70 -1.17 -5.55
CA GLU A 357 -1.77 -1.66 -4.67
C GLU A 357 -1.27 -2.65 -3.61
N ARG A 358 -0.10 -3.25 -3.84
CA ARG A 358 0.56 -4.21 -2.94
C ARG A 358 1.88 -3.71 -2.35
N SER A 359 2.20 -2.41 -2.48
CA SER A 359 3.36 -1.84 -1.77
C SER A 359 3.16 -2.02 -0.26
N PRO A 360 4.15 -2.56 0.49
CA PRO A 360 4.01 -2.81 1.92
C PRO A 360 3.49 -1.58 2.66
N TYR A 361 2.55 -1.81 3.58
CA TYR A 361 1.89 -0.81 4.44
C TYR A 361 1.02 0.25 3.73
N GLY A 362 1.52 0.91 2.67
CA GLY A 362 0.83 2.02 1.99
C GLY A 362 -0.07 1.62 0.81
N GLY A 363 0.07 0.39 0.30
CA GLY A 363 -0.75 -0.15 -0.78
C GLY A 363 -2.24 -0.20 -0.43
N GLU A 364 -3.10 -0.18 -1.44
CA GLU A 364 -4.54 -0.24 -1.25
C GLU A 364 -4.99 -1.57 -0.62
N LEU A 365 -4.41 -2.69 -1.05
CA LEU A 365 -4.88 -4.04 -0.72
C LEU A 365 -4.21 -4.68 0.51
N VAL A 366 -3.29 -4.00 1.18
CA VAL A 366 -2.42 -4.61 2.19
C VAL A 366 -3.10 -4.88 3.53
N PHE A 367 -4.21 -4.20 3.81
CA PHE A 367 -5.08 -4.46 4.98
C PHE A 367 -6.43 -5.06 4.56
N THR A 368 -6.50 -5.64 3.37
CA THR A 368 -7.71 -6.27 2.84
C THR A 368 -7.64 -7.79 3.00
N ALA A 369 -8.67 -8.39 3.61
CA ALA A 369 -8.81 -9.84 3.68
C ALA A 369 -9.95 -10.32 2.77
N PHE A 370 -9.62 -11.00 1.67
CA PHE A 370 -10.60 -11.55 0.73
C PHE A 370 -11.17 -12.92 1.15
N SER A 371 -10.41 -13.70 1.93
CA SER A 371 -10.84 -15.03 2.36
C SER A 371 -11.74 -14.94 3.59
N GLY A 372 -12.91 -15.57 3.55
CA GLY A 372 -13.80 -15.66 4.72
C GLY A 372 -13.16 -16.34 5.93
N SER A 373 -12.22 -17.27 5.72
CA SER A 373 -11.47 -17.88 6.83
C SER A 373 -10.49 -16.91 7.49
N HIS A 374 -9.89 -16.00 6.71
CA HIS A 374 -9.01 -14.97 7.26
C HIS A 374 -9.82 -13.91 8.01
N GLN A 375 -10.98 -13.51 7.47
CA GLN A 375 -11.91 -12.58 8.13
C GLN A 375 -12.37 -13.11 9.49
N ASP A 376 -12.80 -14.38 9.56
CA ASP A 376 -13.20 -15.03 10.82
C ASP A 376 -12.06 -15.05 11.86
N ALA A 377 -10.83 -15.35 11.43
CA ALA A 377 -9.67 -15.35 12.32
C ALA A 377 -9.27 -13.93 12.80
N ILE A 378 -9.36 -12.92 11.92
CA ILE A 378 -9.13 -11.51 12.28
C ILE A 378 -10.12 -11.07 13.34
N ASN A 379 -11.42 -11.32 13.12
CA ASN A 379 -12.47 -10.96 14.08
C ASN A 379 -12.24 -11.63 15.45
N LYS A 380 -11.87 -12.91 15.47
CA LYS A 380 -11.54 -13.62 16.73
C LYS A 380 -10.32 -13.02 17.44
N GLY A 381 -9.30 -12.59 16.70
CA GLY A 381 -8.15 -11.90 17.27
C GLY A 381 -8.55 -10.57 17.92
N LEU A 382 -9.32 -9.75 17.20
CA LEU A 382 -9.83 -8.47 17.69
C LEU A 382 -10.73 -8.64 18.93
N ASP A 383 -11.65 -9.61 18.92
CA ASP A 383 -12.53 -9.89 20.06
C ASP A 383 -11.74 -10.41 21.27
N ALA A 384 -10.69 -11.21 21.05
CA ALA A 384 -9.81 -11.67 22.13
C ALA A 384 -9.02 -10.51 22.76
N MET A 385 -8.53 -9.58 21.93
CA MET A 385 -7.88 -8.36 22.42
C MET A 385 -8.86 -7.49 23.22
N ALA A 386 -10.08 -7.29 22.74
CA ALA A 386 -11.11 -6.55 23.46
C ALA A 386 -11.46 -7.18 24.82
N ALA A 387 -11.56 -8.52 24.87
CA ALA A 387 -11.81 -9.25 26.10
C ALA A 387 -10.68 -9.13 27.15
N ASN A 388 -9.45 -8.82 26.72
CA ASN A 388 -8.32 -8.53 27.63
C ASN A 388 -8.44 -7.14 28.28
N VAL A 389 -9.10 -6.18 27.62
CA VAL A 389 -9.38 -4.84 28.18
C VAL A 389 -10.62 -4.89 29.08
N HIS A 390 -11.74 -5.37 28.53
CA HIS A 390 -13.02 -5.47 29.23
C HIS A 390 -13.51 -6.92 29.17
N PRO A 391 -13.62 -7.64 30.30
CA PRO A 391 -14.07 -9.03 30.29
C PRO A 391 -15.45 -9.19 29.61
N GLN A 392 -15.54 -10.12 28.65
CA GLN A 392 -16.72 -10.40 27.81
C GLN A 392 -17.06 -9.34 26.74
N ALA A 393 -16.24 -8.32 26.55
CA ALA A 393 -16.39 -7.37 25.44
C ALA A 393 -16.00 -8.00 24.10
N SER A 394 -16.68 -7.59 23.03
CA SER A 394 -16.25 -7.77 21.66
C SER A 394 -15.45 -6.55 21.18
N SER A 395 -14.81 -6.67 20.02
CA SER A 395 -14.09 -5.57 19.36
C SER A 395 -14.95 -4.33 19.08
N SER A 396 -16.28 -4.46 19.07
CA SER A 396 -17.21 -3.34 18.92
C SER A 396 -17.57 -2.62 20.21
N ASP A 397 -17.18 -3.17 21.38
CA ASP A 397 -17.54 -2.65 22.70
C ASP A 397 -16.41 -1.82 23.35
N VAL A 398 -15.23 -1.76 22.74
CA VAL A 398 -14.02 -1.13 23.29
C VAL A 398 -13.52 -0.03 22.35
N ALA A 399 -13.13 1.13 22.90
CA ALA A 399 -12.58 2.21 22.09
C ALA A 399 -11.20 1.82 21.54
N TRP A 400 -10.84 2.33 20.36
CA TRP A 400 -9.54 2.04 19.75
C TRP A 400 -8.38 2.50 20.64
N GLU A 401 -8.51 3.66 21.31
CA GLU A 401 -7.50 4.18 22.22
C GLU A 401 -7.22 3.23 23.39
N GLU A 402 -8.22 2.46 23.84
CA GLU A 402 -8.02 1.44 24.87
C GLU A 402 -7.35 0.19 24.30
N LEU A 403 -7.70 -0.22 23.07
CA LEU A 403 -7.06 -1.34 22.38
C LEU A 403 -5.59 -1.06 22.05
N ARG A 404 -5.26 0.18 21.72
CA ARG A 404 -3.90 0.62 21.37
C ARG A 404 -2.89 0.43 22.51
N GLU A 405 -3.35 0.41 23.75
CA GLU A 405 -2.51 0.17 24.93
C GLU A 405 -2.24 -1.34 25.17
N THR A 406 -2.69 -2.22 24.28
CA THR A 406 -2.49 -3.67 24.36
C THR A 406 -1.52 -4.18 23.29
N THR A 407 -0.93 -5.35 23.52
CA THR A 407 -0.12 -6.03 22.50
C THR A 407 -1.01 -6.43 21.32
N TRP A 408 -0.61 -6.06 20.11
CA TRP A 408 -1.29 -6.46 18.89
C TRP A 408 -1.19 -7.98 18.64
N GLU A 409 -2.33 -8.68 18.62
CA GLU A 409 -2.42 -10.14 18.50
C GLU A 409 -3.49 -10.59 17.49
N VAL A 410 -3.53 -9.95 16.31
CA VAL A 410 -4.53 -10.27 15.27
C VAL A 410 -3.92 -11.11 14.14
N PRO A 411 -4.49 -12.29 13.82
CA PRO A 411 -4.02 -13.11 12.70
C PRO A 411 -4.03 -12.35 11.36
N TYR A 412 -3.04 -12.62 10.51
CA TYR A 412 -2.92 -12.07 9.14
C TYR A 412 -2.65 -10.57 9.01
N LEU A 413 -2.76 -9.78 10.09
CA LEU A 413 -2.44 -8.36 10.11
C LEU A 413 -1.17 -8.13 10.92
N PRO A 414 -0.05 -7.73 10.30
CA PRO A 414 1.23 -7.55 11.02
C PRO A 414 1.26 -6.33 11.95
N ILE A 415 0.32 -5.40 11.78
CA ILE A 415 0.18 -4.15 12.53
C ILE A 415 -1.32 -3.83 12.62
N ASP A 416 -1.74 -3.06 13.63
CA ASP A 416 -3.04 -2.39 13.61
C ASP A 416 -3.04 -1.36 12.47
N PRO A 417 -3.91 -1.48 11.44
CA PRO A 417 -4.00 -0.47 10.39
C PRO A 417 -4.21 0.95 10.94
N LYS A 418 -4.88 1.09 12.09
CA LYS A 418 -5.18 2.38 12.71
C LYS A 418 -3.94 3.10 13.26
N ASP A 419 -2.89 2.37 13.63
CA ASP A 419 -1.62 2.97 14.07
C ASP A 419 -0.91 3.77 12.96
N ILE A 420 -1.29 3.56 11.70
CA ILE A 420 -0.77 4.29 10.55
C ILE A 420 -1.88 5.02 9.77
N GLY A 421 -3.03 5.26 10.41
CA GLY A 421 -4.12 6.06 9.83
C GLY A 421 -4.88 5.32 8.72
N ARG A 422 -4.94 4.00 8.79
CA ARG A 422 -5.72 3.14 7.89
C ARG A 422 -6.78 2.37 8.67
N ASP A 423 -7.70 1.76 7.94
CA ASP A 423 -8.67 0.83 8.49
C ASP A 423 -8.46 -0.58 7.91
N TYR A 424 -8.84 -1.58 8.70
CA TYR A 424 -9.01 -2.94 8.19
C TYR A 424 -10.25 -2.98 7.29
N GLU A 425 -10.07 -3.43 6.05
CA GLU A 425 -11.16 -3.57 5.10
C GLU A 425 -11.51 -5.05 4.93
N ALA A 426 -12.59 -5.48 5.58
CA ALA A 426 -13.24 -6.75 5.27
C ALA A 426 -13.98 -6.65 3.93
N VAL A 427 -13.24 -6.64 2.82
CA VAL A 427 -13.83 -6.63 1.49
C VAL A 427 -14.43 -8.01 1.22
N ILE A 428 -15.72 -8.13 1.47
CA ILE A 428 -16.51 -9.29 1.05
C ILE A 428 -16.79 -9.11 -0.44
N ARG A 429 -15.93 -9.68 -1.30
CA ARG A 429 -16.29 -9.85 -2.71
C ARG A 429 -17.14 -11.10 -2.83
N VAL A 430 -18.38 -10.97 -3.26
CA VAL A 430 -19.21 -12.15 -3.57
C VAL A 430 -18.93 -12.56 -5.01
N ASN A 431 -18.15 -13.62 -5.17
CA ASN A 431 -17.99 -14.35 -6.44
C ASN A 431 -18.69 -15.71 -6.32
N SER A 432 -18.67 -16.53 -7.38
CA SER A 432 -19.31 -17.86 -7.38
C SER A 432 -18.77 -18.84 -6.33
N GLN A 433 -17.70 -18.49 -5.60
CA GLN A 433 -17.16 -19.24 -4.47
C GLN A 433 -17.44 -18.61 -3.09
N SER A 434 -17.95 -17.38 -3.05
CA SER A 434 -18.23 -16.69 -1.80
C SER A 434 -19.49 -17.24 -1.15
N GLY A 435 -19.34 -17.76 0.07
CA GLY A 435 -20.41 -18.42 0.81
C GLY A 435 -21.53 -17.47 1.27
N LYS A 436 -22.64 -18.07 1.70
CA LYS A 436 -23.88 -17.42 2.18
C LYS A 436 -23.68 -16.31 3.24
N GLY A 437 -22.57 -16.35 3.98
CA GLY A 437 -22.25 -15.34 5.00
C GLY A 437 -21.90 -13.97 4.44
N GLY A 438 -21.36 -13.90 3.22
CA GLY A 438 -20.93 -12.64 2.61
C GLY A 438 -22.10 -11.72 2.23
N VAL A 439 -23.11 -12.29 1.58
CA VAL A 439 -24.31 -11.56 1.14
C VAL A 439 -25.07 -10.96 2.35
N ALA A 440 -25.25 -11.76 3.40
CA ALA A 440 -25.96 -11.31 4.60
C ALA A 440 -25.25 -10.16 5.33
N TYR A 441 -23.92 -10.19 5.38
CA TYR A 441 -23.14 -9.13 6.01
C TYR A 441 -23.23 -7.83 5.21
N ILE A 442 -22.96 -7.85 3.90
CA ILE A 442 -23.02 -6.66 3.04
C ILE A 442 -24.39 -5.98 3.14
N MET A 443 -25.47 -6.76 3.02
CA MET A 443 -26.83 -6.23 3.10
C MET A 443 -27.15 -5.61 4.46
N LYS A 444 -26.62 -6.17 5.56
CA LYS A 444 -26.79 -5.62 6.91
C LYS A 444 -25.97 -4.34 7.12
N THR A 445 -24.68 -4.40 6.80
CA THR A 445 -23.72 -3.33 7.10
C THR A 445 -23.92 -2.12 6.21
N ASP A 446 -24.08 -2.33 4.90
CA ASP A 446 -24.08 -1.23 3.93
C ASP A 446 -25.50 -0.70 3.68
N HIS A 447 -26.53 -1.56 3.84
CA HIS A 447 -27.92 -1.25 3.45
C HIS A 447 -28.93 -1.37 4.59
N GLY A 448 -28.51 -1.72 5.81
CA GLY A 448 -29.41 -1.86 6.97
C GLY A 448 -30.42 -3.01 6.86
N ILE A 449 -30.21 -3.97 5.96
CA ILE A 449 -31.11 -5.12 5.71
C ILE A 449 -30.63 -6.35 6.49
N ALA A 450 -31.15 -6.52 7.70
CA ALA A 450 -30.96 -7.73 8.51
C ALA A 450 -31.95 -8.83 8.12
N MET A 451 -31.65 -9.58 7.06
CA MET A 451 -32.51 -10.67 6.57
C MET A 451 -32.61 -11.84 7.58
N PRO A 452 -33.81 -12.45 7.74
CA PRO A 452 -33.96 -13.74 8.41
C PRO A 452 -33.06 -14.82 7.79
N ARG A 453 -32.59 -15.77 8.60
CA ARG A 453 -31.58 -16.76 8.17
C ARG A 453 -32.05 -17.61 6.98
N ALA A 454 -33.34 -17.94 6.92
CA ALA A 454 -33.91 -18.66 5.79
C ALA A 454 -33.95 -17.80 4.51
N MET A 455 -34.23 -16.50 4.63
CA MET A 455 -34.22 -15.56 3.51
C MET A 455 -32.80 -15.30 2.98
N GLN A 456 -31.77 -15.29 3.85
CA GLN A 456 -30.38 -15.17 3.41
C GLN A 456 -30.02 -16.26 2.38
N VAL A 457 -30.57 -17.47 2.55
CA VAL A 457 -30.39 -18.58 1.61
C VAL A 457 -31.09 -18.30 0.29
N ASP A 458 -32.31 -17.76 0.34
CA ASP A 458 -33.08 -17.42 -0.87
C ASP A 458 -32.37 -16.33 -1.69
N PHE A 459 -31.99 -15.22 -1.06
CA PHE A 459 -31.32 -14.13 -1.76
C PHE A 459 -29.92 -14.51 -2.26
N SER A 460 -29.17 -15.32 -1.50
CA SER A 460 -27.86 -15.82 -1.97
C SER A 460 -28.00 -16.61 -3.27
N ARG A 461 -29.10 -17.37 -3.45
CA ARG A 461 -29.37 -18.11 -4.69
C ARG A 461 -29.67 -17.17 -5.86
N VAL A 462 -30.41 -16.08 -5.61
CA VAL A 462 -30.68 -15.04 -6.62
C VAL A 462 -29.37 -14.39 -7.08
N VAL A 463 -28.53 -13.95 -6.13
CA VAL A 463 -27.20 -13.38 -6.44
C VAL A 463 -26.35 -14.37 -7.24
N GLN A 464 -26.35 -15.65 -6.84
CA GLN A 464 -25.61 -16.70 -7.55
C GLN A 464 -26.06 -16.85 -9.01
N THR A 465 -27.37 -16.86 -9.25
CA THR A 465 -27.93 -16.97 -10.61
C THR A 465 -27.51 -15.80 -11.49
N VAL A 466 -27.50 -14.57 -10.95
CA VAL A 466 -27.03 -13.38 -11.68
C VAL A 466 -25.53 -13.47 -11.98
N THR A 467 -24.72 -13.86 -10.98
CA THR A 467 -23.26 -13.97 -11.16
C THR A 467 -22.84 -15.08 -12.12
N ASP A 468 -23.56 -16.20 -12.14
CA ASP A 468 -23.27 -17.31 -13.03
C ASP A 468 -23.61 -16.97 -14.49
N ALA A 469 -24.59 -16.09 -14.72
CA ALA A 469 -25.01 -15.66 -16.05
C ALA A 469 -24.12 -14.57 -16.65
N GLU A 470 -23.75 -13.55 -15.86
CA GLU A 470 -23.02 -12.38 -16.36
C GLU A 470 -21.51 -12.53 -16.22
N GLY A 471 -21.05 -13.35 -15.27
CA GLY A 471 -19.64 -13.50 -14.92
C GLY A 471 -19.10 -12.25 -14.21
N GLY A 472 -18.32 -12.45 -13.15
CA GLY A 472 -17.69 -11.36 -12.41
C GLY A 472 -18.04 -11.33 -10.93
N GLU A 473 -17.57 -10.30 -10.24
CA GLU A 473 -17.77 -10.09 -8.81
C GLU A 473 -18.89 -9.08 -8.58
N VAL A 474 -19.72 -9.30 -7.55
CA VAL A 474 -20.80 -8.38 -7.16
C VAL A 474 -20.28 -7.47 -6.05
N ASP A 475 -20.18 -6.18 -6.35
CA ASP A 475 -19.91 -5.15 -5.34
C ASP A 475 -21.19 -4.79 -4.55
N SER A 476 -21.05 -4.00 -3.48
CA SER A 476 -22.18 -3.64 -2.60
C SER A 476 -23.33 -2.95 -3.34
N LYS A 477 -23.01 -2.10 -4.32
CA LYS A 477 -24.00 -1.40 -5.14
C LYS A 477 -24.77 -2.39 -6.02
N THR A 478 -24.06 -3.25 -6.74
CA THR A 478 -24.68 -4.25 -7.61
C THR A 478 -25.52 -5.22 -6.78
N MET A 479 -25.09 -5.57 -5.57
CA MET A 479 -25.87 -6.41 -4.67
C MET A 479 -27.19 -5.75 -4.25
N TRP A 480 -27.16 -4.45 -3.97
CA TRP A 480 -28.35 -3.67 -3.69
C TRP A 480 -29.29 -3.61 -4.90
N ASP A 481 -28.75 -3.38 -6.10
CA ASP A 481 -29.54 -3.35 -7.33
C ASP A 481 -30.22 -4.71 -7.62
N ILE A 482 -29.53 -5.83 -7.37
CA ILE A 482 -30.14 -7.17 -7.46
C ILE A 482 -31.25 -7.32 -6.41
N PHE A 483 -31.02 -6.87 -5.18
CA PHE A 483 -32.02 -6.94 -4.11
C PHE A 483 -33.27 -6.09 -4.41
N THR A 484 -33.09 -4.86 -4.88
CA THR A 484 -34.20 -3.96 -5.19
C THR A 484 -35.01 -4.49 -6.36
N ASN A 485 -34.35 -4.94 -7.43
CA ASN A 485 -35.00 -5.52 -8.60
C ASN A 485 -35.83 -6.76 -8.21
N GLU A 486 -35.26 -7.67 -7.42
CA GLU A 486 -35.92 -8.91 -7.05
C GLU A 486 -37.11 -8.70 -6.10
N TYR A 487 -36.93 -7.87 -5.06
CA TYR A 487 -37.89 -7.79 -3.96
C TYR A 487 -38.71 -6.50 -3.88
N LEU A 488 -38.23 -5.38 -4.41
CA LEU A 488 -38.82 -4.06 -4.16
C LEU A 488 -39.46 -3.41 -5.40
N GLU A 489 -38.93 -3.70 -6.60
CA GLU A 489 -39.33 -3.03 -7.84
C GLU A 489 -40.26 -3.85 -8.74
N THR A 490 -40.44 -5.15 -8.44
CA THR A 490 -41.37 -6.00 -9.19
C THR A 490 -42.82 -5.53 -8.99
N LYS A 491 -43.50 -5.16 -10.09
CA LYS A 491 -44.85 -4.55 -10.11
C LYS A 491 -45.95 -5.44 -10.68
N SER A 492 -45.63 -6.67 -11.09
CA SER A 492 -46.57 -7.59 -11.73
C SER A 492 -46.71 -8.87 -10.90
N PRO A 493 -47.93 -9.41 -10.70
CA PRO A 493 -49.20 -8.96 -11.28
C PRO A 493 -49.85 -7.80 -10.53
N VAL A 494 -49.35 -7.40 -9.34
CA VAL A 494 -49.96 -6.36 -8.51
C VAL A 494 -49.02 -5.16 -8.34
N GLU A 495 -49.49 -3.96 -8.69
CA GLU A 495 -48.87 -2.69 -8.30
C GLU A 495 -49.78 -1.94 -7.33
N GLN A 496 -49.31 -1.69 -6.10
CA GLN A 496 -50.06 -0.94 -5.10
C GLN A 496 -49.95 0.57 -5.33
N LEU A 497 -51.06 1.24 -5.62
CA LEU A 497 -51.12 2.69 -5.82
C LEU A 497 -51.36 3.44 -4.50
N SER A 498 -52.32 2.96 -3.71
CA SER A 498 -52.65 3.56 -2.42
C SER A 498 -53.30 2.53 -1.51
N VAL A 499 -53.11 2.68 -0.21
CA VAL A 499 -53.76 1.83 0.81
C VAL A 499 -54.25 2.70 1.95
N SER A 500 -55.43 2.38 2.44
CA SER A 500 -56.05 2.97 3.62
C SER A 500 -56.30 1.85 4.61
N VAL A 501 -55.78 2.02 5.83
CA VAL A 501 -55.91 1.05 6.92
C VAL A 501 -56.81 1.64 7.99
N GLN A 502 -57.91 0.96 8.27
CA GLN A 502 -58.76 1.23 9.43
C GLN A 502 -58.47 0.15 10.46
N ASN A 503 -57.70 0.50 11.48
CA ASN A 503 -57.38 -0.44 12.56
C ASN A 503 -58.63 -0.76 13.39
N ALA A 504 -58.64 -1.95 13.98
CA ALA A 504 -59.64 -2.35 14.94
C ALA A 504 -59.70 -1.36 16.12
N GLU A 505 -60.91 -0.96 16.52
CA GLU A 505 -61.11 -0.08 17.67
C GLU A 505 -60.85 -0.79 19.02
N THR A 506 -60.98 -2.12 19.04
CA THR A 506 -60.87 -3.00 20.20
C THR A 506 -60.32 -4.36 19.77
N GLU A 507 -59.69 -5.13 20.67
CA GLU A 507 -59.09 -6.44 20.35
C GLU A 507 -60.04 -7.45 19.69
N ASP A 508 -61.36 -7.33 19.93
CA ASP A 508 -62.39 -8.24 19.38
C ASP A 508 -62.97 -7.80 18.02
N LYS A 509 -62.44 -6.71 17.41
CA LYS A 509 -62.89 -6.22 16.11
C LYS A 509 -61.83 -6.45 15.05
N ASP A 510 -62.28 -6.60 13.80
CA ASP A 510 -61.37 -6.69 12.66
C ASP A 510 -60.86 -5.31 12.23
N ALA A 511 -59.67 -5.29 11.66
CA ALA A 511 -59.16 -4.20 10.85
C ALA A 511 -59.69 -4.34 9.41
N THR A 512 -59.94 -3.22 8.75
CA THR A 512 -60.34 -3.17 7.34
C THR A 512 -59.24 -2.47 6.55
N VAL A 513 -58.86 -3.07 5.41
CA VAL A 513 -57.91 -2.48 4.48
C VAL A 513 -58.59 -2.27 3.13
N THR A 514 -58.57 -1.02 2.66
CA THR A 514 -59.01 -0.66 1.31
C THR A 514 -57.79 -0.23 0.51
N ALA A 515 -57.57 -0.82 -0.66
CA ALA A 515 -56.45 -0.47 -1.53
C ALA A 515 -56.89 -0.21 -2.96
N LYS A 516 -56.18 0.71 -3.62
CA LYS A 516 -56.18 0.82 -5.08
C LYS A 516 -54.93 0.16 -5.61
N VAL A 517 -55.10 -0.79 -6.50
CA VAL A 517 -54.02 -1.55 -7.11
C VAL A 517 -54.20 -1.60 -8.62
N ILE A 518 -53.12 -1.76 -9.37
CA ILE A 518 -53.17 -2.23 -10.75
C ILE A 518 -52.97 -3.74 -10.70
N HIS A 519 -53.91 -4.48 -11.29
CA HIS A 519 -53.81 -5.93 -11.45
C HIS A 519 -53.93 -6.28 -12.93
N ASP A 520 -52.92 -6.93 -13.50
CA ASP A 520 -52.84 -7.25 -14.94
C ASP A 520 -53.08 -6.03 -15.87
N GLY A 521 -52.63 -4.85 -15.43
CA GLY A 521 -52.75 -3.59 -16.19
C GLY A 521 -54.07 -2.82 -15.98
N GLU A 522 -54.99 -3.32 -15.16
CA GLU A 522 -56.25 -2.64 -14.83
C GLU A 522 -56.26 -2.10 -13.41
N GLU A 523 -56.66 -0.84 -13.21
CA GLU A 523 -56.88 -0.28 -11.87
C GLU A 523 -58.12 -0.92 -11.23
N ARG A 524 -57.94 -1.46 -10.03
CA ARG A 524 -58.98 -2.09 -9.21
C ARG A 524 -58.95 -1.55 -7.79
N SER A 525 -60.13 -1.44 -7.20
CA SER A 525 -60.28 -1.18 -5.76
C SER A 525 -60.59 -2.50 -5.08
N ILE A 526 -59.79 -2.86 -4.08
CA ILE A 526 -59.96 -4.07 -3.27
C ILE A 526 -60.19 -3.67 -1.81
N GLU A 527 -60.97 -4.48 -1.11
CA GLU A 527 -61.24 -4.33 0.31
C GLU A 527 -61.22 -5.71 0.96
N GLY A 528 -60.67 -5.79 2.18
CA GLY A 528 -60.62 -7.01 2.96
C GLY A 528 -60.61 -6.73 4.45
N ASN A 529 -60.93 -7.75 5.24
CA ASN A 529 -61.06 -7.68 6.68
C ASN A 529 -60.24 -8.78 7.37
N GLY A 530 -59.75 -8.50 8.58
CA GLY A 530 -59.08 -9.50 9.38
C GLY A 530 -58.60 -8.96 10.72
N ASN A 531 -58.05 -9.83 11.56
CA ASN A 531 -57.58 -9.50 12.91
C ASN A 531 -56.42 -8.48 12.99
N GLY A 532 -55.93 -8.00 11.85
CA GLY A 532 -54.94 -6.95 11.73
C GLY A 532 -54.69 -6.56 10.27
N PRO A 533 -53.92 -5.50 10.00
CA PRO A 533 -53.72 -4.98 8.64
C PRO A 533 -53.14 -5.98 7.64
N ILE A 534 -52.26 -6.88 8.10
CA ILE A 534 -51.66 -7.92 7.25
C ILE A 534 -52.74 -8.92 6.80
N ALA A 535 -53.54 -9.44 7.74
CA ALA A 535 -54.62 -10.39 7.43
C ALA A 535 -55.70 -9.76 6.55
N ALA A 536 -56.11 -8.53 6.88
CA ALA A 536 -57.10 -7.78 6.11
C ALA A 536 -56.64 -7.50 4.67
N TYR A 537 -55.35 -7.24 4.46
CA TYR A 537 -54.84 -7.02 3.11
C TYR A 537 -54.62 -8.32 2.33
N ALA A 538 -54.23 -9.41 3.00
CA ALA A 538 -54.21 -10.74 2.37
C ALA A 538 -55.62 -11.16 1.90
N ASP A 539 -56.64 -10.95 2.73
CA ASP A 539 -58.05 -11.15 2.36
C ASP A 539 -58.45 -10.27 1.15
N ALA A 540 -58.05 -9.00 1.15
CA ALA A 540 -58.30 -8.09 0.03
C ALA A 540 -57.66 -8.57 -1.29
N LEU A 541 -56.42 -9.08 -1.24
CA LEU A 541 -55.71 -9.64 -2.39
C LEU A 541 -56.34 -10.96 -2.88
N GLY A 542 -56.99 -11.72 -1.99
CA GLY A 542 -57.79 -12.90 -2.35
C GLY A 542 -58.89 -12.60 -3.37
N ASN A 543 -59.47 -11.39 -3.36
CA ASN A 543 -60.45 -10.96 -4.37
C ASN A 543 -59.88 -10.88 -5.80
N LEU A 544 -58.56 -10.88 -5.95
CA LEU A 544 -57.85 -10.91 -7.23
C LEU A 544 -57.40 -12.32 -7.63
N GLY A 545 -57.73 -13.35 -6.83
CA GLY A 545 -57.25 -14.72 -7.03
C GLY A 545 -55.83 -14.95 -6.51
N ILE A 546 -55.35 -14.10 -5.61
CA ILE A 546 -54.03 -14.21 -4.98
C ILE A 546 -54.27 -14.63 -3.52
N ASP A 547 -54.29 -15.94 -3.28
CA ASP A 547 -54.43 -16.50 -1.94
C ASP A 547 -53.07 -16.45 -1.23
N ILE A 548 -52.99 -15.76 -0.10
CA ILE A 548 -51.75 -15.54 0.65
C ILE A 548 -51.91 -16.02 2.09
N GLU A 549 -51.13 -17.04 2.45
CA GLU A 549 -50.97 -17.50 3.84
C GLU A 549 -49.59 -17.07 4.37
N VAL A 550 -49.56 -16.23 5.41
CA VAL A 550 -48.32 -15.77 6.05
C VAL A 550 -47.77 -16.86 6.98
N LEU A 551 -46.56 -17.33 6.71
CA LEU A 551 -45.88 -18.39 7.45
C LEU A 551 -44.87 -17.85 8.45
N GLU A 552 -44.11 -16.81 8.07
CA GLU A 552 -43.13 -16.14 8.93
C GLU A 552 -43.19 -14.64 8.71
N TYR A 553 -42.98 -13.88 9.78
CA TYR A 553 -42.94 -12.42 9.76
C TYR A 553 -41.79 -11.93 10.64
N SER A 554 -40.98 -11.03 10.11
CA SER A 554 -39.92 -10.33 10.84
C SER A 554 -39.84 -8.88 10.39
N GLN A 555 -39.55 -7.97 11.33
CA GLN A 555 -39.43 -6.56 11.05
C GLN A 555 -38.39 -5.90 11.96
N HIS A 556 -37.62 -4.96 11.42
CA HIS A 556 -36.70 -4.13 12.19
C HIS A 556 -36.57 -2.73 11.56
N ALA A 557 -35.98 -1.80 12.31
CA ALA A 557 -35.65 -0.46 11.83
C ALA A 557 -34.32 -0.47 11.06
N ARG A 558 -34.27 0.12 9.87
CA ARG A 558 -33.04 0.22 9.04
C ARG A 558 -32.06 1.26 9.58
N SER A 559 -32.55 2.27 10.29
CA SER A 559 -31.78 3.36 10.88
C SER A 559 -32.31 3.70 12.27
N ALA A 560 -31.60 4.55 13.01
CA ALA A 560 -32.03 5.05 14.32
C ALA A 560 -32.64 6.46 14.20
N GLY A 561 -33.64 6.77 15.02
CA GLY A 561 -34.30 8.10 15.08
C GLY A 561 -35.81 8.05 14.85
N GLU A 562 -36.48 9.21 14.97
CA GLU A 562 -37.94 9.32 14.75
C GLU A 562 -38.36 9.12 13.28
N ASP A 563 -37.47 9.38 12.32
CA ASP A 563 -37.70 9.21 10.88
C ASP A 563 -37.16 7.87 10.32
N ALA A 564 -36.95 6.87 11.20
CA ALA A 564 -36.37 5.59 10.79
C ALA A 564 -37.30 4.79 9.86
N GLU A 565 -36.76 4.29 8.75
CA GLU A 565 -37.47 3.35 7.88
C GLU A 565 -37.56 1.97 8.53
N ALA A 566 -38.69 1.28 8.33
CA ALA A 566 -38.86 -0.10 8.71
C ALA A 566 -38.67 -1.04 7.51
N ALA A 567 -37.89 -2.10 7.70
CA ALA A 567 -37.77 -3.21 6.76
C ALA A 567 -38.57 -4.41 7.28
N CYS A 568 -39.50 -4.91 6.48
CA CYS A 568 -40.36 -6.04 6.80
C CYS A 568 -40.06 -7.21 5.85
N TYR A 569 -40.03 -8.42 6.41
CA TYR A 569 -39.80 -9.68 5.70
C TYR A 569 -40.95 -10.62 6.00
N ILE A 570 -41.60 -11.12 4.95
CA ILE A 570 -42.71 -12.07 5.06
C ILE A 570 -42.38 -13.31 4.23
N LEU A 571 -42.36 -14.48 4.87
CA LEU A 571 -42.46 -15.75 4.16
C LEU A 571 -43.94 -16.06 4.02
N ALA A 572 -44.43 -16.20 2.80
CA ALA A 572 -45.82 -16.54 2.54
C ALA A 572 -45.94 -17.73 1.59
N ALA A 573 -46.96 -18.55 1.78
CA ALA A 573 -47.45 -19.44 0.75
C ALA A 573 -48.46 -18.67 -0.10
N VAL A 574 -48.09 -18.36 -1.33
CA VAL A 574 -48.94 -17.66 -2.30
C VAL A 574 -49.41 -18.66 -3.35
N ASN A 575 -50.72 -18.90 -3.43
CA ASN A 575 -51.31 -19.90 -4.34
C ASN A 575 -50.58 -21.27 -4.30
N GLY A 576 -50.11 -21.68 -3.12
CA GLY A 576 -49.39 -22.93 -2.89
C GLY A 576 -47.86 -22.88 -3.06
N SER A 577 -47.27 -21.75 -3.44
CA SER A 577 -45.82 -21.57 -3.56
C SER A 577 -45.25 -20.75 -2.41
N SER A 578 -44.25 -21.28 -1.70
CA SER A 578 -43.57 -20.55 -0.61
C SER A 578 -42.53 -19.57 -1.14
N VAL A 579 -42.70 -18.29 -0.86
CA VAL A 579 -41.82 -17.20 -1.32
C VAL A 579 -41.60 -16.16 -0.23
N TRP A 580 -40.44 -15.50 -0.28
CA TRP A 580 -40.14 -14.34 0.56
C TRP A 580 -40.55 -13.05 -0.15
N GLY A 581 -41.26 -12.18 0.55
CA GLY A 581 -41.52 -10.80 0.19
C GLY A 581 -40.86 -9.82 1.15
N VAL A 582 -40.45 -8.66 0.63
CA VAL A 582 -39.81 -7.58 1.39
C VAL A 582 -40.55 -6.27 1.16
N GLY A 583 -40.69 -5.48 2.22
CA GLY A 583 -41.21 -4.12 2.11
C GLY A 583 -40.40 -3.15 2.96
N ILE A 584 -40.10 -1.98 2.38
CA ILE A 584 -39.43 -0.87 3.05
C ILE A 584 -40.32 0.37 2.99
N ALA A 585 -40.55 0.98 4.15
CA ALA A 585 -41.29 2.24 4.28
C ALA A 585 -41.01 2.92 5.63
N GLY A 586 -41.24 4.23 5.71
CA GLY A 586 -41.23 4.98 6.98
C GLY A 586 -42.32 4.56 7.99
N SER A 587 -43.28 3.73 7.58
CA SER A 587 -44.32 3.18 8.45
C SER A 587 -44.19 1.66 8.55
N THR A 588 -44.22 1.13 9.77
CA THR A 588 -44.17 -0.31 10.03
C THR A 588 -45.29 -1.07 9.34
N THR A 589 -46.52 -0.53 9.42
CA THR A 589 -47.69 -1.07 8.73
C THR A 589 -47.49 -1.05 7.22
N TYR A 590 -47.11 0.09 6.64
CA TYR A 590 -46.94 0.20 5.20
C TYR A 590 -45.83 -0.71 4.65
N ALA A 591 -44.74 -0.90 5.40
CA ALA A 591 -43.69 -1.86 5.07
C ALA A 591 -44.22 -3.30 5.02
N SER A 592 -45.08 -3.68 5.97
CA SER A 592 -45.68 -5.03 5.98
C SER A 592 -46.62 -5.28 4.79
N LEU A 593 -47.42 -4.28 4.39
CA LEU A 593 -48.30 -4.39 3.23
C LEU A 593 -47.51 -4.47 1.91
N LYS A 594 -46.43 -3.69 1.79
CA LYS A 594 -45.49 -3.83 0.66
C LYS A 594 -44.85 -5.21 0.58
N ALA A 595 -44.51 -5.82 1.73
CA ALA A 595 -43.94 -7.16 1.76
C ALA A 595 -44.92 -8.22 1.23
N LEU A 596 -46.23 -8.07 1.46
CA LEU A 596 -47.25 -8.95 0.87
C LEU A 596 -47.32 -8.80 -0.66
N VAL A 597 -47.29 -7.58 -1.18
CA VAL A 597 -47.25 -7.32 -2.63
C VAL A 597 -45.98 -7.90 -3.26
N SER A 598 -44.83 -7.71 -2.60
CA SER A 598 -43.56 -8.31 -3.00
C SER A 598 -43.66 -9.84 -3.09
N ALA A 599 -44.24 -10.50 -2.08
CA ALA A 599 -44.45 -11.95 -2.09
C ALA A 599 -45.39 -12.37 -3.24
N ALA A 600 -46.50 -11.66 -3.45
CA ALA A 600 -47.44 -11.96 -4.54
C ALA A 600 -46.76 -11.90 -5.92
N ASN A 601 -45.96 -10.85 -6.15
CA ASN A 601 -45.26 -10.64 -7.40
C ASN A 601 -44.14 -11.66 -7.63
N ARG A 602 -43.39 -12.03 -6.58
CA ARG A 602 -42.36 -13.07 -6.68
C ARG A 602 -42.93 -14.47 -6.89
N ALA A 603 -44.10 -14.78 -6.33
CA ALA A 603 -44.75 -16.06 -6.60
C ALA A 603 -45.13 -16.19 -8.07
N HIS A 604 -45.56 -15.10 -8.70
CA HIS A 604 -45.92 -15.09 -10.11
C HIS A 604 -44.71 -15.18 -11.04
N ALA A 605 -43.59 -14.52 -10.72
CA ALA A 605 -42.37 -14.59 -11.52
C ALA A 605 -41.69 -15.98 -11.51
N ASN A 606 -42.04 -16.84 -10.54
CA ASN A 606 -41.53 -18.21 -10.40
C ASN A 606 -42.43 -19.29 -11.05
N LEU A 607 -43.55 -18.89 -11.67
CA LEU A 607 -44.41 -19.72 -12.52
C LEU A 607 -43.99 -19.59 -13.99
#